data_AF-A0A968I9A3-F1
#
_entry.id   AF-A0A968I9A3-F1
#
_cell.length_a   1.000
_cell.length_b   1.000
_cell.length_c   1.000
_cell.angle_alpha   90.00
_cell.angle_beta   90.00
_cell.angle_gamma   90.00
#
_symmetry.space_group_name_H-M   'P 1'
#
loop_
_entity.id
_entity.type
_entity.pdbx_description
1 polymer ?
#
loop_
_entity_poly.entity_id
_entity_poly.type
_entity_poly.pdbx_seq_one_letter_code
_entity_poly.pdbx_strand_id
1 'polypeptide(L)'
;MTRRTATSAGSSGSAVLSTPGVSAPGGRRTLERAPLVIQSLQPLEPGFYTGLPQVARMAVFARDERAVLITTPERVKLYRDLPVLGAGISINPGIADWNALENHVVLGIDTALEDFPSQPDAFRLELATGQKYTRDEFLDRLEALGYEREANLDASDLEKTEGYFNVIGDTLQIRVNTRGDTVRAEFFGDELETLRLNDEKVKTYSLEPLG
;
A
#
# COMPACT_ATOMS: atom_id res chain seq x y z
N MET A 1 -2.79 -35.67 41.00
CA MET A 1 -2.47 -34.47 41.82
C MET A 1 -0.95 -34.41 41.86
N THR A 2 -0.26 -33.52 41.15
CA THR A 2 -0.19 -32.06 41.39
C THR A 2 0.37 -31.36 40.14
N ARG A 3 -0.25 -30.25 39.74
CA ARG A 3 0.16 -29.34 38.65
C ARG A 3 1.46 -28.60 39.01
N ARG A 4 2.38 -28.44 38.06
CA ARG A 4 3.32 -27.30 38.00
C ARG A 4 3.50 -26.84 36.55
N THR A 5 3.09 -25.61 36.30
CA THR A 5 3.35 -24.79 35.12
C THR A 5 4.72 -24.14 35.21
N ALA A 6 5.48 -24.06 34.11
CA ALA A 6 6.49 -23.02 33.92
C ALA A 6 6.71 -22.74 32.42
N THR A 7 6.60 -21.44 32.13
CA THR A 7 6.59 -20.70 30.88
C THR A 7 7.93 -20.72 30.14
N SER A 8 7.86 -20.69 28.81
CA SER A 8 8.98 -20.52 27.88
C SER A 8 9.46 -19.06 27.81
N ALA A 9 10.77 -18.86 27.76
CA ALA A 9 11.39 -17.59 27.41
C ALA A 9 12.35 -17.81 26.24
N GLY A 10 12.09 -17.09 25.14
CA GLY A 10 12.80 -17.17 23.88
C GLY A 10 14.23 -16.66 23.96
N SER A 11 15.11 -17.37 23.27
CA SER A 11 16.51 -17.05 23.06
C SER A 11 16.65 -16.01 21.94
N SER A 12 16.87 -14.75 22.29
CA SER A 12 17.36 -13.74 21.36
C SER A 12 18.89 -13.80 21.32
N GLY A 13 19.43 -14.36 20.24
CA GLY A 13 20.87 -14.42 19.98
C GLY A 13 21.46 -13.01 19.86
N SER A 14 22.42 -12.70 20.73
CA SER A 14 23.20 -11.46 20.70
C SER A 14 24.41 -11.67 19.80
N ALA A 15 24.45 -11.02 18.64
CA ALA A 15 25.64 -10.97 17.80
C ALA A 15 26.54 -9.82 18.27
N VAL A 16 27.70 -10.17 18.84
CA VAL A 16 28.70 -9.23 19.33
C VAL A 16 29.67 -8.89 18.19
N LEU A 17 29.52 -7.72 17.57
CA LEU A 17 30.57 -7.16 16.72
C LEU A 17 31.64 -6.52 17.63
N SER A 18 32.81 -7.15 17.70
CA SER A 18 33.96 -6.62 18.44
C SER A 18 34.82 -5.76 17.52
N THR A 19 34.93 -4.46 17.81
CA THR A 19 35.98 -3.60 17.24
C THR A 19 37.20 -3.61 18.17
N PRO A 20 38.44 -3.65 17.64
CA PRO A 20 39.62 -3.69 18.48
C PRO A 20 40.03 -2.28 18.92
N GLY A 21 40.34 -2.14 20.20
CA GLY A 21 41.23 -1.10 20.72
C GLY A 21 40.58 0.22 21.09
N VAL A 22 40.20 0.38 22.36
CA VAL A 22 40.70 1.42 23.30
C VAL A 22 40.22 0.98 24.69
N SER A 23 41.17 0.67 25.58
CA SER A 23 40.88 0.38 27.00
C SER A 23 40.61 1.69 27.74
N ALA A 24 39.40 1.84 28.29
CA ALA A 24 39.09 2.74 29.39
C ALA A 24 38.17 2.03 30.39
N PRO A 25 38.34 2.22 31.71
CA PRO A 25 37.75 1.35 32.72
C PRO A 25 36.30 1.73 33.03
N GLY A 26 35.46 0.70 33.22
CA GLY A 26 34.37 0.72 34.18
C GLY A 26 33.09 1.45 33.77
N GLY A 27 32.31 0.83 32.88
CA GLY A 27 30.90 1.18 32.69
C GLY A 27 30.33 0.55 31.44
N ARG A 28 29.86 -0.71 31.52
CA ARG A 28 28.99 -1.28 30.49
C ARG A 28 27.70 -0.46 30.49
N ARG A 29 27.64 0.59 29.68
CA ARG A 29 26.37 1.22 29.29
C ARG A 29 25.67 0.22 28.40
N THR A 30 24.81 -0.59 29.00
CA THR A 30 23.70 -1.19 28.26
C THR A 30 23.01 -0.02 27.58
N LEU A 31 23.08 0.04 26.25
CA LEU A 31 22.18 0.89 25.47
C LEU A 31 20.80 0.26 25.65
N GLU A 32 20.19 0.53 26.80
CA GLU A 32 18.76 0.36 26.99
C GLU A 32 18.14 1.12 25.83
N ARG A 33 17.35 0.43 24.98
CA ARG A 33 16.64 1.09 23.90
C ARG A 33 15.79 2.16 24.57
N ALA A 34 16.24 3.42 24.49
CA ALA A 34 15.43 4.53 24.90
C ALA A 34 14.08 4.35 24.19
N PRO A 35 12.94 4.49 24.88
CA PRO A 35 11.66 4.52 24.19
C PRO A 35 11.80 5.54 23.06
N LEU A 36 11.41 5.15 21.84
CA LEU A 36 11.51 6.01 20.66
C LEU A 36 11.10 7.42 21.06
N VAL A 37 12.04 8.37 21.02
CA VAL A 37 11.88 9.77 21.46
C VAL A 37 10.57 10.38 20.95
N ILE A 38 10.10 9.89 19.81
CA ILE A 38 8.83 10.13 19.14
C ILE A 38 7.61 10.08 20.07
N GLN A 39 7.49 9.08 20.95
CA GLN A 39 6.34 8.95 21.86
C GLN A 39 6.31 10.03 22.96
N SER A 40 7.44 10.66 23.24
CA SER A 40 7.58 11.72 24.24
C SER A 40 7.47 13.14 23.67
N LEU A 41 7.37 13.28 22.34
CA LEU A 41 7.21 14.59 21.70
C LEU A 41 5.76 15.06 21.82
N GLN A 42 5.56 16.17 22.54
CA GLN A 42 4.26 16.86 22.57
C GLN A 42 3.79 17.22 21.15
N PRO A 43 2.47 17.21 20.88
CA PRO A 43 1.90 17.74 19.63
C PRO A 43 2.53 19.07 19.25
N LEU A 44 3.04 19.15 18.01
CA LEU A 44 3.39 20.45 17.47
C LEU A 44 2.08 21.17 17.18
N GLU A 45 1.90 22.33 17.79
CA GLU A 45 0.81 23.23 17.46
C GLU A 45 0.91 23.66 15.98
N PRO A 46 -0.21 23.98 15.32
CA PRO A 46 -0.16 24.55 13.98
C PRO A 46 0.72 25.80 13.93
N GLY A 47 1.72 25.83 13.05
CA GLY A 47 2.64 26.95 12.99
C GLY A 47 3.85 26.74 12.09
N PHE A 48 4.68 27.79 12.02
CA PHE A 48 5.91 27.78 11.24
C PHE A 48 7.12 27.43 12.11
N TYR A 49 7.72 26.29 11.82
CA TYR A 49 8.85 25.75 12.58
C TYR A 49 10.16 25.91 11.83
N THR A 50 11.00 26.84 12.28
CA THR A 50 12.36 27.03 11.76
C THR A 50 13.38 26.20 12.56
N GLY A 51 14.50 25.85 11.92
CA GLY A 51 15.62 25.20 12.61
C GLY A 51 15.41 23.74 13.01
N LEU A 52 14.23 23.14 12.80
CA LEU A 52 14.00 21.72 13.09
C LEU A 52 14.91 20.83 12.20
N PRO A 53 15.77 19.97 12.80
CA PRO A 53 16.54 18.98 12.06
C PRO A 53 15.64 18.04 11.27
N GLN A 54 16.13 17.51 10.16
CA GLN A 54 15.34 16.63 9.28
C GLN A 54 14.78 15.40 10.01
N VAL A 55 15.59 14.77 10.88
CA VAL A 55 15.15 13.61 11.67
C VAL A 55 14.01 13.97 12.64
N ALA A 56 14.02 15.18 13.20
CA ALA A 56 12.95 15.65 14.08
C ALA A 56 11.65 15.90 13.29
N ARG A 57 11.75 16.44 12.07
CA ARG A 57 10.59 16.59 11.16
C ARG A 57 9.97 15.24 10.83
N MET A 58 10.80 14.26 10.50
CA MET A 58 10.37 12.90 10.20
C MET A 58 9.73 12.21 11.42
N ALA A 59 10.31 12.38 12.61
CA ALA A 59 9.76 11.87 13.86
C ALA A 59 8.39 12.48 14.19
N VAL A 60 8.23 13.80 14.02
CA VAL A 60 6.94 14.46 14.21
C VAL A 60 5.92 13.95 13.21
N PHE A 61 6.29 13.83 11.94
CA PHE A 61 5.42 13.31 10.89
C PHE A 61 4.97 11.86 11.17
N ALA A 62 5.89 10.98 11.59
CA ALA A 62 5.60 9.57 11.90
C ALA A 62 4.74 9.36 13.16
N ARG A 63 4.58 10.39 13.99
CA ARG A 63 3.85 10.29 15.26
C ARG A 63 2.34 10.34 15.05
N ASP A 64 1.89 11.17 14.13
CA ASP A 64 0.46 11.34 13.90
C ASP A 64 -0.09 10.09 13.23
N GLU A 65 -1.30 9.64 13.62
CA GLU A 65 -1.84 8.36 13.13
C GLU A 65 -2.01 8.36 11.61
N ARG A 66 -2.41 9.50 11.05
CA ARG A 66 -2.54 9.75 9.61
C ARG A 66 -2.08 11.16 9.30
N ALA A 67 -1.17 11.30 8.34
CA ALA A 67 -0.60 12.59 8.00
C ALA A 67 -0.21 12.68 6.52
N VAL A 68 -0.36 13.88 5.96
CA VAL A 68 0.11 14.23 4.61
C VAL A 68 1.19 15.28 4.73
N LEU A 69 2.34 15.03 4.10
CA LEU A 69 3.45 15.97 4.01
C LEU A 69 3.64 16.42 2.57
N ILE A 70 3.54 17.73 2.33
CA ILE A 70 3.91 18.35 1.06
C ILE A 70 5.32 18.95 1.20
N THR A 71 6.22 18.62 0.28
CA THR A 71 7.61 19.10 0.30
C THR A 71 8.16 19.32 -1.11
N THR A 72 9.39 19.80 -1.24
CA THR A 72 10.01 19.96 -2.57
C THR A 72 10.43 18.60 -3.13
N PRO A 73 10.49 18.41 -4.46
CA PRO A 73 10.76 17.10 -5.06
C PRO A 73 12.08 16.48 -4.57
N GLU A 74 13.10 17.31 -4.33
CA GLU A 74 14.43 16.88 -3.87
C GLU A 74 14.42 16.35 -2.43
N ARG A 75 13.43 16.77 -1.64
CA ARG A 75 13.29 16.42 -0.22
C ARG A 75 12.42 15.20 0.03
N VAL A 76 11.61 14.78 -0.95
CA VAL A 76 10.74 13.60 -0.85
C VAL A 76 11.54 12.36 -0.40
N LYS A 77 12.72 12.15 -1.01
CA LYS A 77 13.59 11.01 -0.69
C LYS A 77 14.05 10.92 0.77
N LEU A 78 14.03 12.04 1.51
CA LEU A 78 14.44 12.09 2.92
C LEU A 78 13.44 11.41 3.87
N TYR A 79 12.26 11.05 3.36
CA TYR A 79 11.22 10.37 4.14
C TYR A 79 11.06 8.89 3.79
N ARG A 80 11.86 8.36 2.84
CA ARG A 80 11.80 6.92 2.47
C ARG A 80 12.04 5.99 3.65
N ASP A 81 12.80 6.44 4.65
CA ASP A 81 13.14 5.67 5.84
C ASP A 81 12.11 5.82 6.98
N LEU A 82 10.93 6.40 6.73
CA LEU A 82 9.83 6.45 7.71
C LEU A 82 9.49 5.07 8.32
N PRO A 83 9.56 3.94 7.57
CA PRO A 83 9.32 2.61 8.14
C PRO A 83 10.27 2.23 9.27
N VAL A 84 11.48 2.82 9.34
CA VAL A 84 12.42 2.62 10.47
C VAL A 84 11.83 3.13 11.78
N LEU A 85 10.92 4.11 11.71
CA LEU A 85 10.18 4.66 12.85
C LEU A 85 8.88 3.90 13.13
N GLY A 86 8.59 2.84 12.39
CA GLY A 86 7.39 2.02 12.56
C GLY A 86 6.15 2.53 11.82
N ALA A 87 6.31 3.47 10.89
CA ALA A 87 5.22 4.06 10.11
C ALA A 87 5.38 3.71 8.61
N GLY A 88 4.37 3.07 8.03
CA GLY A 88 4.25 2.86 6.59
C GLY A 88 4.10 4.20 5.85
N ILE A 89 4.59 4.27 4.62
CA ILE A 89 4.63 5.50 3.83
C ILE A 89 4.28 5.24 2.35
N SER A 90 3.40 6.07 1.79
CA SER A 90 3.18 6.20 0.35
C SER A 90 3.85 7.48 -0.14
N ILE A 91 4.58 7.40 -1.25
CA ILE A 91 5.34 8.52 -1.82
C ILE A 91 4.79 8.83 -3.20
N ASN A 92 4.34 10.08 -3.41
CA ASN A 92 3.71 10.52 -4.66
C ASN A 92 2.70 9.50 -5.21
N PRO A 93 1.75 8.99 -4.39
CA PRO A 93 0.80 8.00 -4.87
C PRO A 93 -0.06 8.58 -5.99
N GLY A 94 -0.29 7.77 -7.03
CA GLY A 94 -1.25 8.06 -8.09
C GLY A 94 -2.65 7.54 -7.76
N ILE A 95 -3.57 7.66 -8.71
CA ILE A 95 -4.92 7.11 -8.59
C ILE A 95 -4.90 5.57 -8.46
N ALA A 96 -3.95 4.90 -9.10
CA ALA A 96 -3.77 3.44 -9.00
C ALA A 96 -3.35 2.99 -7.60
N ASP A 97 -2.69 3.85 -6.82
CA ASP A 97 -2.23 3.53 -5.46
C ASP A 97 -3.29 3.84 -4.39
N TRP A 98 -4.42 4.44 -4.77
CA TRP A 98 -5.43 5.01 -3.85
C TRP A 98 -5.89 4.03 -2.76
N ASN A 99 -5.93 2.73 -3.07
CA ASN A 99 -6.43 1.70 -2.16
C ASN A 99 -5.36 1.08 -1.28
N ALA A 100 -4.10 1.19 -1.71
CA ALA A 100 -2.92 0.74 -0.98
C ALA A 100 -2.23 1.90 -0.26
N LEU A 101 -2.93 3.04 -0.09
CA LEU A 101 -2.41 4.18 0.63
C LEU A 101 -2.08 3.80 2.06
N GLU A 102 -0.84 4.06 2.42
CA GLU A 102 -0.37 4.02 3.78
C GLU A 102 -0.93 5.21 4.55
N ASN A 103 -0.98 5.09 5.88
CA ASN A 103 -1.48 6.17 6.73
C ASN A 103 -0.66 7.47 6.62
N HIS A 104 0.60 7.38 6.17
CA HIS A 104 1.46 8.53 5.93
C HIS A 104 1.71 8.70 4.44
N VAL A 105 1.41 9.89 3.91
CA VAL A 105 1.60 10.21 2.50
C VAL A 105 2.58 11.38 2.38
N VAL A 106 3.60 11.22 1.54
CA VAL A 106 4.54 12.29 1.19
C VAL A 106 4.37 12.66 -0.27
N LEU A 107 4.06 13.92 -0.52
CA LEU A 107 3.91 14.50 -1.85
C LEU A 107 5.03 15.51 -2.13
N GLY A 108 5.65 15.40 -3.30
CA GLY A 108 6.34 16.51 -3.92
C GLY A 108 5.34 17.60 -4.30
N ILE A 109 5.76 18.86 -4.28
CA ILE A 109 4.90 19.99 -4.64
C ILE A 109 4.36 19.86 -6.07
N ASP A 110 5.14 19.30 -7.00
CA ASP A 110 4.71 19.08 -8.38
C ASP A 110 3.53 18.11 -8.43
N THR A 111 3.64 16.95 -7.78
CA THR A 111 2.56 15.95 -7.68
C THR A 111 1.35 16.49 -6.91
N ALA A 112 1.57 17.31 -5.86
CA ALA A 112 0.47 17.91 -5.11
C ALA A 112 -0.33 18.95 -5.91
N LEU A 113 0.23 19.45 -7.01
CA LEU A 113 -0.42 20.41 -7.92
C LEU A 113 -1.01 19.73 -9.17
N GLU A 114 -0.75 18.45 -9.38
CA GLU A 114 -1.36 17.69 -10.48
C GLU A 114 -2.88 17.57 -10.27
N ASP A 115 -3.62 17.54 -11.39
CA ASP A 115 -5.07 17.35 -11.34
C ASP A 115 -5.38 15.95 -10.81
N PHE A 116 -6.07 15.90 -9.67
CA PHE A 116 -6.53 14.66 -9.06
C PHE A 116 -8.06 14.61 -9.07
N PRO A 117 -8.68 13.46 -9.39
CA PRO A 117 -10.13 13.36 -9.46
C PRO A 117 -10.80 13.73 -8.14
N SER A 118 -11.92 14.45 -8.21
CA SER A 118 -12.72 14.83 -7.03
C SER A 118 -13.38 13.63 -6.33
N GLN A 119 -13.56 12.53 -7.05
CA GLN A 119 -14.10 11.27 -6.54
C GLN A 119 -13.17 10.12 -6.92
N PRO A 120 -12.04 9.94 -6.22
CA PRO A 120 -11.09 8.88 -6.54
C PRO A 120 -11.71 7.48 -6.39
N ASP A 121 -12.63 7.29 -5.45
CA ASP A 121 -13.34 6.03 -5.27
C ASP A 121 -14.23 5.64 -6.48
N ALA A 122 -14.58 6.61 -7.35
CA ALA A 122 -15.31 6.31 -8.59
C ALA A 122 -14.44 5.59 -9.62
N PHE A 123 -13.12 5.71 -9.52
CA PHE A 123 -12.12 5.03 -10.34
C PHE A 123 -11.77 3.64 -9.78
N ARG A 124 -12.62 3.09 -8.91
CA ARG A 124 -12.55 1.71 -8.43
C ARG A 124 -13.73 0.93 -8.99
N LEU A 125 -13.56 -0.36 -9.29
CA LEU A 125 -14.66 -1.29 -9.51
C LEU A 125 -14.59 -2.43 -8.52
N GLU A 126 -15.44 -2.38 -7.48
CA GLU A 126 -15.56 -3.45 -6.49
C GLU A 126 -16.53 -4.53 -6.99
N LEU A 127 -16.00 -5.74 -7.10
CA LEU A 127 -16.74 -6.96 -7.39
C LEU A 127 -17.10 -7.64 -6.09
N ALA A 128 -18.37 -7.98 -5.89
CA ALA A 128 -18.83 -8.74 -4.74
C ALA A 128 -19.86 -9.78 -5.17
N THR A 129 -19.66 -11.03 -4.74
CA THR A 129 -20.62 -12.11 -4.98
C THR A 129 -22.00 -11.77 -4.41
N GLY A 130 -23.07 -12.03 -5.17
CA GLY A 130 -24.46 -11.70 -4.85
C GLY A 130 -24.88 -10.26 -5.18
N GLN A 131 -23.99 -9.44 -5.72
CA GLN A 131 -24.34 -8.12 -6.23
C GLN A 131 -24.83 -8.19 -7.67
N LYS A 132 -25.69 -7.24 -8.03
CA LYS A 132 -26.20 -7.09 -9.39
C LYS A 132 -25.36 -6.07 -10.18
N TYR A 133 -24.97 -6.47 -11.37
CA TYR A 133 -24.24 -5.66 -12.33
C TYR A 133 -24.90 -5.85 -13.68
N THR A 134 -25.40 -4.78 -14.29
CA THR A 134 -25.82 -4.90 -15.69
C THR A 134 -24.56 -5.11 -16.53
N ARG A 135 -24.64 -6.03 -17.50
CA ARG A 135 -23.48 -6.42 -18.30
C ARG A 135 -22.85 -5.22 -19.01
N ASP A 136 -23.65 -4.34 -19.58
CA ASP A 136 -23.17 -3.19 -20.34
C ASP A 136 -22.47 -2.16 -19.44
N GLU A 137 -23.10 -1.76 -18.32
CA GLU A 137 -22.47 -0.83 -17.37
C GLU A 137 -21.16 -1.38 -16.78
N PHE A 138 -21.10 -2.71 -16.58
CA PHE A 138 -19.92 -3.36 -16.06
C PHE A 138 -18.76 -3.33 -17.05
N LEU A 139 -19.04 -3.61 -18.31
CA LEU A 139 -18.05 -3.59 -19.38
C LEU A 139 -17.57 -2.16 -19.66
N ASP A 140 -18.48 -1.20 -19.72
CA ASP A 140 -18.15 0.22 -19.89
C ASP A 140 -17.24 0.71 -18.75
N ARG A 141 -17.48 0.22 -17.52
CA ARG A 141 -16.65 0.57 -16.37
C ARG A 141 -15.26 -0.06 -16.41
N LEU A 142 -15.11 -1.28 -16.93
CA LEU A 142 -13.80 -1.89 -17.16
C LEU A 142 -12.99 -1.09 -18.18
N GLU A 143 -13.62 -0.69 -19.28
CA GLU A 143 -13.00 0.14 -20.31
C GLU A 143 -12.62 1.52 -19.74
N ALA A 144 -13.46 2.12 -18.88
CA ALA A 144 -13.15 3.37 -18.18
C ALA A 144 -12.00 3.24 -17.17
N LEU A 145 -11.72 2.04 -16.66
CA LEU A 145 -10.54 1.72 -15.86
C LEU A 145 -9.29 1.41 -16.70
N GLY A 146 -9.38 1.49 -18.03
CA GLY A 146 -8.26 1.25 -18.94
C GLY A 146 -8.08 -0.20 -19.35
N TYR A 147 -8.95 -1.13 -18.92
CA TYR A 147 -8.86 -2.52 -19.37
C TYR A 147 -9.37 -2.64 -20.80
N GLU A 148 -8.55 -3.27 -21.66
CA GLU A 148 -8.92 -3.49 -23.05
C GLU A 148 -9.56 -4.86 -23.26
N ARG A 149 -10.38 -5.00 -24.30
CA ARG A 149 -10.87 -6.31 -24.73
C ARG A 149 -9.75 -7.09 -25.42
N GLU A 150 -9.58 -8.35 -25.08
CA GLU A 150 -8.61 -9.25 -25.72
C GLU A 150 -8.74 -9.24 -27.25
N ALA A 151 -9.97 -9.16 -27.77
CA ALA A 151 -10.25 -9.13 -29.21
C ALA A 151 -9.70 -7.88 -29.94
N ASN A 152 -9.38 -6.81 -29.22
CA ASN A 152 -8.79 -5.59 -29.78
C ASN A 152 -7.25 -5.61 -29.74
N LEU A 153 -6.67 -6.59 -29.05
CA LEU A 153 -5.22 -6.71 -28.87
C LEU A 153 -4.64 -7.70 -29.87
N ASP A 154 -3.46 -7.38 -30.38
CA ASP A 154 -2.68 -8.35 -31.13
C ASP A 154 -2.09 -9.41 -30.18
N ALA A 155 -1.99 -10.65 -30.67
CA ALA A 155 -1.46 -11.76 -29.86
C ALA A 155 -0.03 -11.49 -29.33
N SER A 156 0.75 -10.66 -30.04
CA SER A 156 2.10 -10.25 -29.62
C SER A 156 2.14 -9.24 -28.46
N ASP A 157 1.00 -8.61 -28.16
CA ASP A 157 0.89 -7.55 -27.16
C ASP A 157 0.26 -8.04 -25.85
N LEU A 158 -0.49 -9.14 -25.87
CA LEU A 158 -1.11 -9.74 -24.68
C LEU A 158 -0.15 -9.95 -23.50
N GLU A 159 1.12 -10.31 -23.77
CA GLU A 159 2.12 -10.50 -22.71
C GLU A 159 2.63 -9.18 -22.12
N LYS A 160 2.55 -8.08 -22.87
CA LYS A 160 3.02 -6.74 -22.49
C LYS A 160 1.92 -5.88 -21.91
N THR A 161 0.66 -6.13 -22.27
CA THR A 161 -0.49 -5.38 -21.77
C THR A 161 -0.66 -5.63 -20.27
N GLU A 162 -0.82 -4.55 -19.52
CA GLU A 162 -0.97 -4.61 -18.07
C GLU A 162 -2.27 -5.29 -17.67
N GLY A 163 -3.38 -5.00 -18.35
CA GLY A 163 -4.63 -5.67 -18.12
C GLY A 163 -5.56 -5.66 -19.33
N TYR A 164 -6.27 -6.77 -19.49
CA TYR A 164 -7.28 -6.95 -20.53
C TYR A 164 -8.34 -7.92 -20.03
N PHE A 165 -9.47 -7.98 -20.73
CA PHE A 165 -10.53 -8.90 -20.40
C PHE A 165 -11.10 -9.61 -21.62
N ASN A 166 -11.68 -10.78 -21.37
CA ASN A 166 -12.36 -11.59 -22.36
C ASN A 166 -13.69 -12.10 -21.79
N VAL A 167 -14.67 -12.20 -22.67
CA VAL A 167 -16.05 -12.53 -22.33
C VAL A 167 -16.42 -13.85 -23.00
N ILE A 168 -16.70 -14.87 -22.21
CA ILE A 168 -17.06 -16.22 -22.68
C ILE A 168 -18.43 -16.59 -22.10
N GLY A 169 -19.49 -16.37 -22.89
CA GLY A 169 -20.87 -16.55 -22.42
C GLY A 169 -21.17 -15.63 -21.23
N ASP A 170 -21.44 -16.21 -20.06
CA ASP A 170 -21.70 -15.50 -18.81
C ASP A 170 -20.47 -15.44 -17.89
N THR A 171 -19.31 -15.86 -18.39
CA THR A 171 -18.03 -15.74 -17.68
C THR A 171 -17.23 -14.57 -18.23
N LEU A 172 -16.78 -13.69 -17.34
CA LEU A 172 -15.77 -12.69 -17.62
C LEU A 172 -14.43 -13.16 -17.04
N GLN A 173 -13.39 -13.14 -17.85
CA GLN A 173 -12.02 -13.38 -17.44
C GLN A 173 -11.22 -12.08 -17.62
N ILE A 174 -10.62 -11.59 -16.54
CA ILE A 174 -9.86 -10.34 -16.50
C ILE A 174 -8.44 -10.68 -16.08
N ARG A 175 -7.45 -10.27 -16.87
CA ARG A 175 -6.06 -10.23 -16.44
C ARG A 175 -5.79 -8.85 -15.83
N VAL A 176 -5.27 -8.81 -14.61
CA VAL A 176 -5.16 -7.58 -13.81
C VAL A 176 -3.74 -7.02 -13.67
N ASN A 177 -2.74 -7.74 -14.17
CA ASN A 177 -1.36 -7.27 -14.26
C ASN A 177 -0.51 -8.11 -15.23
N THR A 178 0.69 -7.62 -15.52
CA THR A 178 1.71 -8.32 -16.33
C THR A 178 2.26 -9.60 -15.68
N ARG A 179 2.08 -9.80 -14.37
CA ARG A 179 2.47 -11.05 -13.69
C ARG A 179 1.54 -12.22 -14.01
N GLY A 180 0.36 -11.93 -14.58
CA GLY A 180 -0.64 -12.91 -14.98
C GLY A 180 -1.66 -13.26 -13.93
N ASP A 181 -1.82 -12.41 -12.90
CA ASP A 181 -2.95 -12.53 -12.00
C ASP A 181 -4.26 -12.41 -12.80
N THR A 182 -5.18 -13.33 -12.57
CA THR A 182 -6.43 -13.46 -13.31
C THR A 182 -7.62 -13.47 -12.37
N VAL A 183 -8.59 -12.62 -12.65
CA VAL A 183 -9.89 -12.56 -11.98
C VAL A 183 -10.93 -13.17 -12.91
N ARG A 184 -11.67 -14.16 -12.41
CA ARG A 184 -12.78 -14.79 -13.13
C ARG A 184 -14.08 -14.50 -12.41
N ALA A 185 -15.01 -13.85 -13.11
CA ALA A 185 -16.33 -13.49 -12.63
C ALA A 185 -17.39 -14.25 -13.44
N GLU A 186 -18.17 -15.09 -12.78
CA GLU A 186 -19.24 -15.88 -13.40
C GLU A 186 -20.59 -15.30 -13.00
N PHE A 187 -21.39 -14.94 -14.00
CA PHE A 187 -22.68 -14.28 -13.82
C PHE A 187 -23.83 -15.26 -14.06
N PHE A 188 -24.95 -15.04 -13.37
CA PHE A 188 -26.24 -15.65 -13.67
C PHE A 188 -27.26 -14.54 -13.95
N GLY A 189 -27.54 -14.29 -15.23
CA GLY A 189 -28.22 -13.07 -15.65
C GLY A 189 -27.35 -11.85 -15.32
N ASP A 190 -27.90 -10.92 -14.53
CA ASP A 190 -27.19 -9.70 -14.08
C ASP A 190 -26.60 -9.84 -12.66
N GLU A 191 -26.51 -11.04 -12.10
CA GLU A 191 -25.99 -11.27 -10.74
C GLU A 191 -24.62 -11.97 -10.76
N LEU A 192 -23.65 -11.45 -10.02
CA LEU A 192 -22.34 -12.08 -9.87
C LEU A 192 -22.42 -13.27 -8.90
N GLU A 193 -22.40 -14.49 -9.43
CA GLU A 193 -22.57 -15.71 -8.64
C GLU A 193 -21.25 -16.21 -8.05
N THR A 194 -20.19 -16.26 -8.87
CA THR A 194 -18.88 -16.76 -8.46
C THR A 194 -17.78 -15.79 -8.86
N LEU A 195 -16.88 -15.52 -7.92
CA LEU A 195 -15.67 -14.73 -8.14
C LEU A 195 -14.45 -15.55 -7.75
N ARG A 196 -13.44 -15.58 -8.62
CA ARG A 196 -12.17 -16.25 -8.36
C ARG A 196 -10.99 -15.34 -8.68
N LEU A 197 -9.97 -15.41 -7.85
CA LEU A 197 -8.64 -14.84 -8.07
C LEU A 197 -7.65 -15.99 -8.20
N ASN A 198 -6.98 -16.12 -9.35
CA ASN A 198 -6.02 -17.19 -9.60
C ASN A 198 -6.58 -18.59 -9.26
N ASP A 199 -7.82 -18.85 -9.72
CA ASP A 199 -8.62 -20.06 -9.45
C ASP A 199 -9.10 -20.28 -8.01
N GLU A 200 -8.72 -19.41 -7.06
CA GLU A 200 -9.21 -19.45 -5.68
C GLU A 200 -10.51 -18.64 -5.54
N LYS A 201 -11.54 -19.22 -4.92
CA LYS A 201 -12.81 -18.52 -4.68
C LYS A 201 -12.63 -17.40 -3.66
N VAL A 202 -13.08 -16.20 -4.02
CA VAL A 202 -13.10 -15.02 -3.15
C VAL A 202 -14.51 -14.44 -3.10
N LYS A 203 -14.83 -13.71 -2.02
CA LYS A 203 -16.14 -13.04 -1.89
C LYS A 203 -16.17 -11.67 -2.55
N THR A 204 -15.04 -10.97 -2.50
CA THR A 204 -14.88 -9.63 -3.01
C THR A 204 -13.53 -9.48 -3.70
N TYR A 205 -13.46 -8.60 -4.69
CA TYR A 205 -12.23 -8.21 -5.36
C TYR A 205 -12.34 -6.75 -5.87
N SER A 206 -11.27 -5.97 -5.74
CA SER A 206 -11.22 -4.59 -6.23
C SER A 206 -10.37 -4.53 -7.50
N LEU A 207 -10.95 -4.01 -8.58
CA LEU A 207 -10.20 -3.65 -9.78
C LEU A 207 -9.76 -2.21 -9.67
N GLU A 208 -8.47 -2.02 -9.88
CA GLU A 208 -7.80 -0.72 -9.92
C GLU A 208 -7.69 -0.23 -11.36
N PRO A 209 -7.65 1.10 -11.59
CA PRO A 209 -7.41 1.66 -12.90
C PRO A 209 -5.98 1.31 -13.35
N LEU A 210 -5.84 0.96 -14.62
CA LEU A 210 -4.54 0.79 -15.26
C LEU A 210 -3.96 2.18 -15.55
N GLY A 211 -2.65 2.33 -15.30
CA GLY A 211 -1.92 3.59 -15.38
C GLY A 211 -0.96 3.64 -16.56
#